data_AF-A0A3D2K356-F1
#
_entry.id   AF-A0A3D2K356-F1
#
_cell.length_a   1.000
_cell.length_b   1.000
_cell.length_c   1.000
_cell.angle_alpha   90.00
_cell.angle_beta   90.00
_cell.angle_gamma   90.00
#
_symmetry.space_group_name_H-M   'P 1'
#
loop_
_entity.id
_entity.type
_entity.pdbx_description
1 polymer ?
#
loop_
_entity_poly.entity_id
_entity_poly.type
_entity_poly.pdbx_seq_one_letter_code
_entity_poly.pdbx_strand_id
1 'polypeptide(L)' 'MRDNPHLRVLVQCGHTDLATPPGGILHSIDHMKIPQPQRKNITIKWYDAGHMFYLNEPDLKKMRRDLVEFID' A
#
# COMPACT_ATOMS: atom_id res chain seq x y z
N MET A 1 11.15 -5.72 8.80
CA MET A 1 12.26 -4.92 8.23
C MET A 1 13.49 -4.84 9.14
N ARG A 2 13.33 -4.91 10.47
CA ARG A 2 14.45 -4.99 11.42
C ARG A 2 15.13 -6.38 11.39
N ASP A 3 14.34 -7.44 11.54
CA ASP A 3 14.88 -8.81 11.58
C ASP A 3 14.99 -9.44 10.18
N ASN A 4 14.17 -8.98 9.25
CA ASN A 4 14.28 -9.30 7.83
C ASN A 4 14.46 -8.02 7.00
N PRO A 5 15.71 -7.67 6.63
CA PRO A 5 16.02 -6.50 5.78
C PRO A 5 15.46 -6.59 4.36
N HIS A 6 15.13 -7.79 3.88
CA HIS A 6 14.60 -8.05 2.54
C HIS A 6 13.08 -8.05 2.47
N LEU A 7 12.38 -7.94 3.61
CA LEU A 7 10.93 -7.86 3.63
C LEU A 7 10.45 -6.68 2.77
N ARG A 8 9.57 -6.96 1.82
CA ARG A 8 8.85 -5.98 1.00
C ARG A 8 7.42 -5.84 1.52
N VAL A 9 6.84 -4.65 1.45
CA VAL A 9 5.44 -4.39 1.86
C VAL A 9 4.75 -3.60 0.76
N LEU A 10 3.59 -4.07 0.31
CA LEU A 10 2.70 -3.35 -0.60
C LEU A 10 1.48 -2.86 0.18
N VAL A 11 1.20 -1.57 0.10
CA VAL A 11 0.03 -0.92 0.71
C VAL A 11 -0.87 -0.40 -0.40
N GLN A 12 -2.13 -0.81 -0.41
CA GLN A 12 -3.10 -0.49 -1.46
C GLN A 12 -4.23 0.36 -0.86
N CYS A 13 -4.30 1.63 -1.25
CA CYS A 13 -5.18 2.64 -0.65
C CYS A 13 -6.21 3.17 -1.65
N GLY A 14 -7.48 3.17 -1.25
CA GLY A 14 -8.53 3.88 -1.98
C GLY A 14 -8.58 5.36 -1.59
N HIS A 15 -8.69 6.27 -2.56
CA HIS A 15 -8.74 7.72 -2.31
C HIS A 15 -9.97 8.14 -1.48
N THR A 16 -11.09 7.44 -1.67
CA THR A 16 -12.38 7.76 -1.03
C THR A 16 -12.72 6.80 0.12
N ASP A 17 -11.72 6.10 0.66
CA ASP A 17 -11.91 5.21 1.80
C ASP A 17 -12.06 6.01 3.10
N LEU A 18 -13.23 5.89 3.73
CA LEU A 18 -13.53 6.46 5.05
C LEU A 18 -13.59 5.41 6.16
N ALA A 19 -13.54 4.13 5.84
CA ALA A 19 -13.48 3.04 6.82
C ALA A 19 -12.04 2.85 7.32
N THR A 20 -11.07 2.91 6.40
CA THR A 20 -9.64 2.96 6.72
C THR A 20 -8.96 4.12 5.99
N PRO A 21 -9.12 5.36 6.49
CA PRO A 21 -8.62 6.55 5.79
C PRO A 21 -7.11 6.48 5.49
N PRO A 22 -6.69 6.76 4.24
CA PRO A 22 -5.28 6.65 3.87
C PRO A 22 -4.35 7.52 4.70
N GLY A 23 -4.81 8.68 5.17
CA GLY A 23 -4.04 9.54 6.07
C GLY A 23 -3.60 8.84 7.35
N GLY A 24 -4.45 7.98 7.93
CA GLY A 24 -4.11 7.19 9.12
C GLY A 24 -3.07 6.10 8.83
N ILE A 25 -3.14 5.50 7.65
CA ILE A 25 -2.16 4.52 7.17
C ILE A 25 -0.79 5.19 6.98
N LEU A 26 -0.74 6.31 6.26
CA LEU A 26 0.48 7.08 6.02
C LEU A 26 1.10 7.56 7.34
N HIS A 27 0.28 8.10 8.25
CA HIS A 27 0.74 8.49 9.58
C HIS A 27 1.38 7.32 10.33
N SER A 28 0.75 6.15 10.32
CA SER A 28 1.28 4.96 10.97
C SER A 28 2.65 4.57 10.39
N ILE A 29 2.78 4.57 9.05
CA ILE A 29 4.04 4.25 8.36
C ILE A 29 5.14 5.23 8.73
N ASP A 30 4.84 6.52 8.77
CA ASP A 30 5.81 7.56 9.10
C ASP A 30 6.35 7.43 10.52
N HIS A 31 5.52 6.99 11.46
CA HIS A 31 5.87 6.83 12.86
C HIS A 31 6.47 5.45 13.21
N MET A 32 6.53 4.52 12.24
CA MET A 32 7.25 3.26 12.46
C MET A 32 8.76 3.49 12.53
N LYS A 33 9.41 2.83 13.49
CA LYS A 33 10.89 2.83 13.68
C LYS A 33 11.60 1.94 12.65
N ILE A 34 11.45 2.28 11.37
CA ILE A 34 12.08 1.61 10.23
C ILE A 34 13.38 2.33 9.90
N PRO A 35 14.53 1.63 9.84
CA PRO A 35 15.77 2.29 9.46
C PRO A 35 15.69 2.82 8.02
N GLN A 36 16.37 3.94 7.75
CA GLN A 36 16.22 4.69 6.49
C GLN A 36 16.42 3.85 5.22
N PRO A 37 17.44 2.97 5.11
CA PRO A 37 17.63 2.14 3.92
C PRO A 37 16.48 1.19 3.62
N GLN A 38 15.72 0.80 4.65
CA GLN A 38 14.62 -0.16 4.59
C GLN A 38 13.30 0.50 4.19
N ARG A 39 13.13 1.81 4.37
CA ARG A 39 11.87 2.50 4.01
C ARG A 39 11.50 2.32 2.53
N LYS A 40 12.49 2.17 1.64
CA LYS A 40 12.29 1.92 0.21
C LYS A 40 11.58 0.60 -0.12
N ASN A 41 11.52 -0.34 0.82
CA ASN A 41 10.85 -1.63 0.60
C ASN A 41 9.33 -1.53 0.83
N ILE A 42 8.82 -0.38 1.26
CA ILE A 42 7.39 -0.09 1.34
C ILE A 42 6.96 0.58 0.05
N THR A 43 6.01 -0.01 -0.65
CA THR A 43 5.39 0.54 -1.86
C THR A 43 3.94 0.88 -1.55
N ILE A 44 3.50 2.07 -1.94
CA ILE A 44 2.12 2.53 -1.76
C ILE A 44 1.49 2.72 -3.14
N LYS A 45 0.32 2.12 -3.36
CA LYS A 45 -0.44 2.23 -4.60
C LYS A 45 -1.82 2.80 -4.29
N TRP A 46 -2.26 3.70 -5.17
CA TRP A 46 -3.52 4.43 -5.02
C TRP A 46 -4.57 3.95 -6.02
N TYR A 47 -5.82 4.03 -5.60
CA TYR A 47 -7.01 3.61 -6.37
C TYR A 47 -8.08 4.69 -6.23
N ASP A 48 -8.89 4.87 -7.27
CA ASP A 48 -9.86 5.97 -7.33
C ASP A 48 -11.05 5.73 -6.40
N ALA A 49 -11.51 4.48 -6.32
CA ALA A 49 -12.58 4.06 -5.42
C ALA A 49 -12.14 3.99 -3.95
N GLY A 50 -13.09 3.70 -3.06
CA GLY A 50 -12.89 3.71 -1.61
C GLY A 50 -12.41 2.38 -1.06
N HIS A 51 -12.95 1.97 0.10
CA HIS A 51 -12.50 0.82 0.88
C HIS A 51 -12.38 -0.48 0.06
N MET A 52 -13.40 -0.75 -0.75
CA MET A 52 -13.48 -1.94 -1.59
C MET A 52 -13.21 -1.56 -3.06
N PHE A 53 -12.08 -0.89 -3.31
CA PHE A 53 -11.77 -0.30 -4.62
C PHE A 53 -11.80 -1.33 -5.76
N TYR A 54 -11.54 -2.60 -5.49
CA TYR A 54 -11.61 -3.69 -6.48
C TYR A 54 -13.03 -4.00 -6.97
N LEU A 55 -14.08 -3.41 -6.38
CA LEU A 55 -15.43 -3.44 -6.95
C LEU A 55 -15.57 -2.46 -8.13
N ASN A 56 -14.68 -1.49 -8.26
CA ASN A 56 -14.54 -0.65 -9.44
C ASN A 56 -13.63 -1.35 -10.46
N GLU A 57 -14.13 -1.66 -11.65
CA GLU A 57 -13.41 -2.49 -12.64
C GLU A 57 -12.03 -1.93 -13.07
N PRO A 58 -11.86 -0.62 -13.32
CA PRO A 58 -10.54 -0.03 -13.58
C PRO A 58 -9.55 -0.27 -12.44
N ASP A 59 -9.99 -0.06 -11.20
CA ASP A 59 -9.18 -0.25 -10.00
C ASP A 59 -8.85 -1.73 -9.76
N LEU A 60 -9.77 -2.65 -10.05
CA LEU A 60 -9.51 -4.10 -10.00
C LEU A 60 -8.39 -4.50 -10.97
N LYS A 61 -8.46 -4.03 -12.23
CA LYS A 61 -7.44 -4.31 -13.24
C LYS A 61 -6.09 -3.75 -12.83
N LYS A 62 -6.07 -2.52 -12.29
CA LYS A 62 -4.87 -1.90 -11.74
C LYS A 62 -4.32 -2.68 -10.54
N MET A 63 -5.19 -3.07 -9.61
CA MET A 63 -4.83 -3.82 -8.39
C MET A 63 -4.16 -5.13 -8.72
N ARG A 64 -4.72 -5.89 -9.67
CA ARG A 64 -4.13 -7.14 -10.14
C ARG A 64 -2.73 -6.92 -10.71
N ARG A 65 -2.55 -5.90 -11.54
CA ARG A 65 -1.25 -5.58 -12.15
C ARG A 65 -0.21 -5.21 -11.09
N ASP A 66 -0.57 -4.30 -10.19
CA ASP A 66 0.29 -3.85 -9.09
C ASP A 66 0.70 -5.02 -8.17
N LEU A 67 -0.22 -5.97 -7.93
CA LEU A 67 0.05 -7.16 -7.13
C LEU A 67 1.02 -8.12 -7.83
N VAL A 68 0.82 -8.38 -9.12
CA VAL A 68 1.70 -9.26 -9.91
C VAL A 68 3.11 -8.66 -9.99
N GLU A 69 3.23 -7.37 -10.34
CA GLU A 69 4.51 -6.65 -10.37
C GLU A 69 5.24 -6.64 -9.02
N PHE A 70 4.50 -6.75 -7.92
CA PHE A 70 5.09 -6.79 -6.58
C PHE A 70 5.60 -8.18 -6.18
N ILE A 71 4.94 -9.25 -6.63
CA ILE A 71 5.30 -10.63 -6.29
C ILE A 71 6.44 -11.14 -7.19
N ASP A 72 6.43 -10.75 -8.46
CA ASP A 72 7.53 -11.01 -9.40
C ASP A 72 8.85 -10.33 -8.94
#